data_AF-A0A067NXQ5-F1
#
_entry.id   AF-A0A067NXQ5-F1
#
_cell.length_a   1.000
_cell.length_b   1.000
_cell.length_c   1.000
_cell.angle_alpha   90.00
_cell.angle_beta   90.00
_cell.angle_gamma   90.00
#
_symmetry.space_group_name_H-M   'P 1'
#
loop_
_entity.id
_entity.type
_entity.pdbx_description
1 polymer ?
#
loop_
_entity_poly.entity_id
_entity_poly.type
_entity_poly.pdbx_seq_one_letter_code
_entity_poly.pdbx_strand_id
1 'polypeptide(L)' 'MLGKLVHVGFDALLISAFLAGIRRTTGLTPALSQVPNKDIRQLLRSYLEFGEYVFDFAVVIFGRSESFERKR' A
#
# COMPACT_ATOMS: atom_id res chain seq x y z
N MET A 1 18.91 9.93 13.94
CA MET A 1 17.52 10.27 13.53
C MET A 1 17.14 9.65 12.18
N LEU A 2 18.04 9.63 11.18
CA LEU A 2 17.78 9.09 9.85
C LEU A 2 17.26 7.63 9.84
N GLY A 3 17.88 6.72 10.59
CA GLY A 3 17.45 5.31 10.65
C GLY A 3 16.01 5.12 11.15
N LYS A 4 15.57 5.92 12.13
CA LYS A 4 14.19 5.85 12.64
C LYS A 4 13.17 6.37 11.61
N LEU A 5 13.54 7.41 10.86
CA LEU A 5 12.69 7.94 9.79
C LEU A 5 12.52 6.92 8.65
N VAL A 6 13.61 6.25 8.27
CA VAL A 6 13.57 5.18 7.25
C VAL A 6 12.68 4.02 7.70
N HIS A 7 12.80 3.57 8.95
CA HIS A 7 11.92 2.51 9.47
C HIS A 7 10.44 2.90 9.44
N VAL A 8 10.09 4.08 9.96
CA VAL A 8 8.69 4.53 9.96
C VAL A 8 8.15 4.71 8.54
N GLY A 9 8.98 5.21 7.61
CA GLY A 9 8.62 5.30 6.21
C GLY A 9 8.39 3.93 5.55
N PHE A 10 9.24 2.96 5.87
CA PHE A 10 9.10 1.59 5.39
C PHE A 10 7.86 0.90 5.96
N ASP A 11 7.59 1.07 7.26
CA ASP A 11 6.40 0.53 7.92
C ASP A 11 5.12 1.12 7.30
N ALA A 12 5.10 2.42 7.02
CA ALA A 12 3.99 3.06 6.33
C ALA A 12 3.80 2.47 4.91
N LEU A 13 4.89 2.30 4.16
CA LEU A 13 4.84 1.68 2.83
C LEU A 13 4.30 0.23 2.89
N LEU A 14 4.70 -0.55 3.88
CA LEU A 14 4.20 -1.92 4.08
C LEU A 14 2.71 -1.93 4.41
N ILE A 15 2.27 -1.04 5.30
CA ILE A 15 0.85 -0.92 5.67
C ILE A 15 0.00 -0.54 4.46
N SER A 16 0.44 0.42 3.64
CA SER A 16 -0.32 0.83 2.46
C SER A 16 -0.42 -0.29 1.42
N ALA A 17 0.67 -1.01 1.14
CA ALA A 17 0.67 -2.16 0.23
C ALA A 17 -0.20 -3.32 0.76
N PHE A 18 -0.19 -3.56 2.07
CA PHE A 18 -1.07 -4.56 2.69
C PHE A 18 -2.56 -4.20 2.54
N LEU A 19 -2.93 -2.95 2.79
CA LEU A 19 -4.30 -2.46 2.60
C LEU A 19 -4.73 -2.55 1.13
N ALA A 20 -3.83 -2.29 0.18
CA ALA A 20 -4.09 -2.52 -1.24
C ALA A 20 -4.41 -3.99 -1.55
N GLY A 21 -3.69 -4.93 -0.94
CA GLY A 21 -3.96 -6.36 -1.03
C GLY A 21 -5.35 -6.74 -0.48
N ILE A 22 -5.74 -6.20 0.67
CA ILE A 22 -7.09 -6.40 1.24
C ILE A 22 -8.16 -5.88 0.27
N ARG A 23 -7.99 -4.67 -0.26
CA ARG A 23 -8.94 -4.08 -1.21
C ARG A 23 -9.11 -4.94 -2.46
N ARG A 24 -8.03 -5.50 -3.01
CA ARG A 24 -8.07 -6.34 -4.22
C ARG A 24 -8.72 -7.70 -4.01
N THR A 25 -8.58 -8.28 -2.82
CA THR A 25 -9.08 -9.62 -2.50
C THR A 25 -10.50 -9.61 -1.94
N THR A 26 -10.89 -8.54 -1.24
CA THR A 26 -12.19 -8.46 -0.53
C THR A 26 -13.08 -7.29 -0.97
N GLY A 27 -12.53 -6.29 -1.66
CA GLY A 27 -13.22 -5.03 -1.96
C GLY A 27 -13.27 -4.03 -0.80
N LEU A 28 -12.80 -4.38 0.40
CA LEU A 28 -12.82 -3.51 1.57
C LEU A 28 -11.75 -2.41 1.48
N THR A 29 -12.12 -1.19 1.87
CA THR A 29 -11.22 -0.03 1.92
C THR A 29 -11.50 0.81 3.16
N PRO A 30 -10.51 1.50 3.75
CA PRO A 30 -10.75 2.45 4.84
C PRO A 30 -11.82 3.49 4.47
N ALA A 31 -12.73 3.76 5.39
CA ALA A 31 -13.86 4.66 5.18
C ALA A 31 -13.42 6.13 5.24
N LEU A 32 -12.77 6.62 4.17
CA LEU A 32 -12.30 8.01 4.07
C LEU A 32 -13.42 9.05 4.16
N SER A 33 -14.68 8.65 3.96
CA SER A 33 -15.85 9.50 4.19
C SER A 33 -15.96 9.96 5.65
N GLN A 34 -15.51 9.13 6.60
CA GLN A 34 -15.57 9.42 8.04
C GLN A 34 -14.51 10.44 8.49
N VAL A 35 -13.50 10.74 7.66
CA VAL A 35 -12.45 11.72 7.97
C VAL A 35 -13.01 13.13 7.78
N PRO A 36 -13.16 13.98 8.82
CA PRO A 36 -13.83 15.28 8.66
C PRO A 36 -13.01 16.26 7.82
N ASN A 37 -11.70 16.32 8.07
CA ASN A 37 -10.79 17.25 7.40
C ASN A 37 -10.50 16.80 5.96
N LYS A 38 -10.73 17.70 5.00
CA LYS A 38 -10.56 17.44 3.56
C LYS A 38 -9.10 17.16 3.19
N ASP A 39 -8.15 17.89 3.75
CA ASP A 39 -6.73 17.78 3.41
C ASP A 39 -6.16 16.45 3.94
N ILE A 40 -6.51 16.08 5.18
CA ILE A 40 -6.14 14.78 5.76
C ILE A 40 -6.74 13.65 4.93
N ARG A 41 -8.01 13.79 4.51
CA ARG A 41 -8.67 12.80 3.66
C ARG A 41 -7.95 12.63 2.32
N GLN A 42 -7.51 13.73 1.71
CA GLN A 42 -6.75 13.69 0.45
C GLN A 42 -5.39 13.03 0.66
N LEU A 43 -4.70 13.35 1.75
CA LEU A 43 -3.42 12.72 2.11
C LEU A 43 -3.58 11.20 2.28
N LEU A 44 -4.61 10.76 3.02
CA LEU A 44 -4.90 9.34 3.21
C LEU A 44 -5.26 8.66 1.90
N ARG A 45 -6.01 9.32 1.01
CA ARG A 45 -6.31 8.82 -0.34
C ARG A 45 -5.01 8.59 -1.12
N SER A 46 -4.13 9.59 -1.19
CA SER A 46 -2.85 9.47 -1.90
C SER A 46 -1.94 8.41 -1.28
N TYR A 47 -1.96 8.26 0.04
CA TYR A 47 -1.22 7.21 0.74
C TYR A 47 -1.72 5.79 0.40
N LEU A 48 -3.04 5.60 0.31
CA LEU A 48 -3.64 4.32 -0.10
C LEU A 48 -3.38 4.02 -1.58
N GLU A 49 -3.51 5.02 -2.45
CA GLU A 49 -3.17 4.92 -3.88
C GLU A 49 -1.69 4.55 -4.07
N PHE A 50 -0.79 5.13 -3.28
CA PHE A 50 0.62 4.76 -3.26
C PHE A 50 0.84 3.28 -2.91
N GLY A 51 0.07 2.75 -1.96
CA GLY A 51 0.08 1.32 -1.62
C GLY A 51 -0.29 0.42 -2.80
N GLU A 52 -1.26 0.82 -3.62
CA GLU A 52 -1.64 0.07 -4.82
C GLU A 52 -0.51 0.05 -5.86
N TYR A 53 0.13 1.20 -6.10
CA TYR A 53 1.29 1.27 -7.00
C TYR A 53 2.45 0.40 -6.52
N VAL A 54 2.77 0.45 -5.22
CA VAL A 54 3.82 -0.40 -4.62
C VAL A 54 3.47 -1.88 -4.76
N PHE A 55 2.21 -2.25 -4.52
CA PHE A 55 1.75 -3.62 -4.66
C PHE A 55 1.89 -4.12 -6.10
N ASP A 56 1.46 -3.32 -7.09
CA ASP A 56 1.63 -3.64 -8.52
C ASP A 56 3.09 -3.80 -8.90
N PHE A 57 3.93 -2.89 -8.44
CA PHE A 57 5.36 -2.94 -8.69
C PHE A 57 5.99 -4.21 -8.11
N ALA A 58 5.60 -4.60 -6.89
CA ALA A 58 6.04 -5.84 -6.26
C ALA A 58 5.61 -7.07 -7.09
N VAL A 59 4.36 -7.12 -7.57
CA VAL A 59 3.88 -8.21 -8.44
C VAL A 59 4.68 -8.28 -9.74
N VAL A 60 5.04 -7.14 -10.34
CA VAL A 60 5.89 -7.11 -11.55
C VAL A 60 7.29 -7.65 -11.25
N ILE A 61 7.91 -7.25 -10.14
CA ILE A 61 9.23 -7.74 -9.73
C ILE A 61 9.17 -9.26 -9.48
N PHE A 62 8.21 -9.72 -8.69
CA PHE A 62 8.08 -11.14 -8.36
C PHE A 62 7.77 -11.97 -9.60
N GLY A 63 6.91 -11.49 -10.49
CA GLY A 63 6.60 -12.17 -11.75
C GLY A 63 7.77 -12.28 -12.73
N ARG A 64 8.83 -11.48 -12.55
CA ARG A 64 10.08 -11.56 -13.32
C ARG A 64 11.18 -12.35 -12.62
N SER A 65 10.99 -12.69 -11.35
CA SER A 65 11.98 -13.39 -10.55
C SER A 65 11.80 -14.91 -10.68
N GLU A 66 12.89 -15.63 -10.90
CA GLU A 66 12.90 -17.11 -10.90
C GLU A 66 12.60 -17.71 -9.51
N SER A 67 12.67 -16.90 -8.45
CA SER A 67 12.36 -17.33 -7.08
C SER A 67 10.86 -17.43 -6.79
N PHE A 68 10.00 -16.94 -7.69
CA PHE A 68 8.55 -16.96 -7.53
C PHE A 68 7.89 -17.71 -8.67
N GLU A 69 6.84 -18.47 -8.35
CA GLU A 69 6.02 -19.19 -9.32
C GLU A 69 4.58 -18.67 -9.30
N ARG A 70 3.92 -18.65 -10.45
CA ARG A 70 2.49 -18.30 -10.54
C ARG A 70 1.65 -19.58 -10.56
N LYS A 71 1.07 -19.91 -9.41
CA LYS A 71 0.08 -20.98 -9.27
C LYS A 71 -1.33 -20.41 -9.55
N ARG A 72 -2.05 -21.01 -10.51
CA ARG A 72 -3.44 -20.67 -10.83
C ARG A 72 -4.38 -21.62 -10.13
#